data_AF-H4FDN0-F1
#
_entry.id   AF-H4FDN0-F1
#
_cell.length_a   1.000
_cell.length_b   1.000
_cell.length_c   1.000
_cell.angle_alpha   90.00
_cell.angle_beta   90.00
_cell.angle_gamma   90.00
#
_symmetry.space_group_name_H-M   'P 1'
#
loop_
_entity.id
_entity.type
_entity.pdbx_description
1 polymer ?
#
loop_
_entity_poly.entity_id
_entity_poly.type
_entity_poly.pdbx_seq_one_letter_code
_entity_poly.pdbx_strand_id
1 'polypeptide(L)'
;MTTYAATQWTAWRLGFQPQLGVPWFELAGWPIYYPPAFFWWWYIYDAYAPPIFVEGGFIAASGGFIAIAAAIGMSVWRTRETKNVETYGSARWAGPDEIKAAGLLGADGVLLGKHGRDYLRHDGPEHVLCFAPTRSGKGVGLVVPSLLTWPGSAIVHDIKGENWMLTAGFRARHGQVLLFDPTNAKSAAYNPLLEVRKGEWEVRDVQNIADILVDPEGSLEKRNHWEKTSHALLVGAILHVLYAEADKTLAGVGAFLSDPKRPIESTLAAMMKTAHLGEAGPHPVIASAARELLNKSDNERSGVLSTAMSFLGLYRDPVVAEVTRRCDWRRTDVVGGKHPATLYLVVPPSDINRTKPLIRLILNQVGRRLTEDL
;
A
#
# COMPACT_ATOMS: atom_id res chain seq x y z
N MET A 1 17.38 60.02 -0.82
CA MET A 1 18.46 59.86 0.19
C MET A 1 19.83 60.21 -0.37
N THR A 2 20.21 59.73 -1.56
CA THR A 2 21.55 60.00 -2.12
C THR A 2 21.82 61.46 -2.45
N THR A 3 20.82 62.19 -2.95
CA THR A 3 20.91 63.65 -3.12
C THR A 3 21.14 64.36 -1.79
N TYR A 4 20.45 63.94 -0.72
CA TYR A 4 20.63 64.49 0.63
C TYR A 4 22.05 64.24 1.13
N ALA A 5 22.56 63.02 0.95
CA ALA A 5 23.92 62.65 1.31
C ALA A 5 24.96 63.45 0.51
N ALA A 6 24.75 63.65 -0.79
CA ALA A 6 25.61 64.48 -1.63
C ALA A 6 25.67 65.92 -1.13
N THR A 7 24.51 66.52 -0.81
CA THR A 7 24.44 67.89 -0.30
C THR A 7 25.16 68.05 1.03
N GLN A 8 24.89 67.17 2.01
CA GLN A 8 25.56 67.29 3.31
C GLN A 8 27.06 66.97 3.21
N TRP A 9 27.44 65.99 2.38
CA TRP A 9 28.84 65.63 2.19
C TRP A 9 29.62 66.76 1.51
N THR A 10 29.07 67.39 0.48
CA THR A 10 29.68 68.55 -0.18
C THR A 10 29.77 69.75 0.77
N ALA A 11 28.73 70.01 1.57
CA ALA A 11 28.76 71.07 2.58
C ALA A 11 29.84 70.83 3.64
N TRP A 12 29.98 69.58 4.11
CA TRP A 12 31.02 69.18 5.06
C TRP A 12 32.42 69.31 4.48
N ARG A 13 32.65 68.86 3.25
CA ARG A 13 33.96 68.96 2.58
C ARG A 13 34.41 70.39 2.32
N LEU A 14 33.45 71.30 2.12
CA LEU A 14 33.69 72.73 2.02
C LEU A 14 33.74 73.43 3.39
N GLY A 15 33.54 72.70 4.50
CA GLY A 15 33.66 73.22 5.86
C GLY A 15 32.48 74.09 6.31
N PHE A 16 31.28 73.87 5.75
CA PHE A 16 30.06 74.61 6.09
C PHE A 16 30.21 76.13 6.00
N GLN A 17 30.92 76.58 4.96
CA GLN A 17 31.21 77.99 4.76
C GLN A 17 29.91 78.81 4.63
N PRO A 18 29.88 80.05 5.17
CA PRO A 18 28.71 80.93 5.06
C PRO A 18 28.24 81.18 3.62
N GLN A 19 29.15 81.10 2.63
CA GLN A 19 28.88 81.27 1.21
C GLN A 19 27.99 80.17 0.61
N LEU A 20 27.81 79.05 1.29
CA LEU A 20 26.86 78.00 0.92
C LEU A 20 25.40 78.38 1.23
N GLY A 21 25.19 79.51 1.92
CA GLY A 21 23.88 80.02 2.29
C GLY A 21 23.45 79.61 3.70
N VAL A 22 22.23 80.00 4.06
CA VAL A 22 21.66 79.68 5.37
C VAL A 22 21.26 78.20 5.39
N PRO A 23 21.65 77.43 6.42
CA PRO A 23 21.19 76.05 6.56
C PRO A 23 19.67 76.00 6.69
N TRP A 24 19.08 74.89 6.23
CA TRP A 24 17.64 74.69 6.30
C TRP A 24 17.17 74.53 7.76
N PHE A 25 17.98 73.85 8.57
CA PHE A 25 17.87 73.78 10.03
C PHE A 25 19.20 73.26 10.60
N GLU A 26 19.35 73.27 11.92
CA GLU A 26 20.48 72.64 12.61
C GLU A 26 20.02 71.38 13.34
N LEU A 27 20.84 70.34 13.29
CA LEU A 27 20.60 69.08 14.00
C LEU A 27 21.86 68.69 14.77
N ALA A 28 21.75 68.59 16.10
CA ALA A 28 22.85 68.23 16.99
C ALA A 28 24.13 69.08 16.78
N GLY A 29 23.96 70.38 16.51
CA GLY A 29 25.07 71.33 16.28
C GLY A 29 25.66 71.29 14.87
N TRP A 30 25.06 70.53 13.94
CA TRP A 30 25.48 70.47 12.54
C TRP A 30 24.48 71.19 11.63
N PRO A 31 24.94 72.08 10.73
CA PRO A 31 24.07 72.76 9.77
C PRO A 31 23.61 71.78 8.69
N ILE A 32 22.29 71.64 8.54
CA ILE A 32 21.66 70.76 7.57
C ILE A 32 21.10 71.59 6.41
N TYR A 33 21.65 71.37 5.22
CA TYR A 33 21.23 72.09 4.00
C TYR A 33 20.09 71.43 3.23
N TYR A 34 19.33 72.25 2.50
CA TYR A 34 18.24 71.79 1.63
C TYR A 34 18.79 70.94 0.48
N PRO A 35 18.33 69.70 0.23
CA PRO A 35 19.02 68.76 -0.65
C PRO A 35 19.26 69.27 -2.09
N PRO A 36 18.31 69.94 -2.77
CA PRO A 36 18.58 70.52 -4.08
C PRO A 36 19.67 71.61 -4.12
N ALA A 37 20.09 72.18 -2.98
CA ALA A 37 21.12 73.21 -2.92
C ALA A 37 22.46 72.74 -3.50
N PHE A 38 22.74 71.44 -3.45
CA PHE A 38 23.92 70.83 -4.06
C PHE A 38 24.08 71.20 -5.54
N PHE A 39 23.00 71.16 -6.32
CA PHE A 39 23.06 71.48 -7.76
C PHE A 39 23.32 72.96 -8.01
N TRP A 40 22.78 73.82 -7.15
CA TRP A 40 23.00 75.25 -7.23
C TRP A 40 24.45 75.62 -6.86
N TRP A 41 24.99 75.01 -5.80
CA TRP A 41 26.39 75.15 -5.44
C TRP A 41 27.31 74.60 -6.52
N TRP A 42 26.96 73.46 -7.11
CA TRP A 42 27.73 72.91 -8.21
C TRP A 42 27.76 73.92 -9.36
N TYR A 43 26.61 74.44 -9.80
CA TYR A 43 26.57 75.43 -10.88
C TYR A 43 27.42 76.69 -10.64
N ILE A 44 27.40 77.22 -9.41
CA ILE A 44 28.07 78.49 -9.08
C ILE A 44 29.56 78.29 -8.73
N TYR A 45 29.88 77.21 -8.01
CA TYR A 45 31.16 77.04 -7.33
C TYR A 45 32.03 75.91 -7.90
N ASP A 46 31.58 75.19 -8.94
CA ASP A 46 32.34 74.08 -9.57
C ASP A 46 33.79 74.46 -9.83
N ALA A 47 34.01 75.63 -10.45
CA ALA A 47 35.31 76.10 -10.89
C ALA A 47 36.34 76.23 -9.74
N TYR A 48 35.88 76.39 -8.50
CA TYR A 48 36.75 76.58 -7.32
C TYR A 48 37.13 75.25 -6.65
N ALA A 49 36.26 74.25 -6.71
CA ALA A 49 36.52 72.94 -6.11
C ALA A 49 35.96 71.78 -6.95
N PRO A 50 36.41 71.60 -8.21
CA PRO A 50 35.84 70.61 -9.12
C PRO A 50 35.83 69.17 -8.55
N PRO A 51 36.90 68.67 -7.89
CA PRO A 51 36.90 67.31 -7.36
C PRO A 51 35.81 67.05 -6.32
N ILE A 52 35.48 68.06 -5.50
CA ILE A 52 34.46 67.93 -4.44
C ILE A 52 33.07 67.83 -5.07
N PHE A 53 32.76 68.64 -6.07
CA PHE A 53 31.45 68.57 -6.71
C PHE A 53 31.28 67.31 -7.57
N VAL A 54 32.34 66.83 -8.22
CA VAL A 54 32.33 65.54 -8.94
C VAL A 54 32.07 64.37 -8.00
N GLU A 55 32.74 64.29 -6.84
CA GLU A 55 32.49 63.26 -5.83
C GLU A 55 31.06 63.34 -5.26
N GLY A 56 30.56 64.55 -4.96
CA GLY A 56 29.17 64.77 -4.58
C GLY A 56 28.18 64.31 -5.66
N GLY A 57 28.53 64.50 -6.94
CA GLY A 57 27.75 64.06 -8.09
C GLY A 57 27.66 62.54 -8.19
N PHE A 58 28.78 61.84 -7.99
CA PHE A 58 28.79 60.37 -7.91
C PHE A 58 27.90 59.88 -6.76
N ILE A 59 27.96 60.53 -5.59
CA ILE A 59 27.09 60.21 -4.46
C ILE A 59 25.62 60.43 -4.85
N ALA A 60 25.26 61.57 -5.45
CA ALA A 60 23.90 61.86 -5.86
C ALA A 60 23.35 60.83 -6.87
N ALA A 61 24.16 60.48 -7.88
CA ALA A 61 23.81 59.55 -8.96
C ALA A 61 23.77 58.08 -8.51
N SER A 62 24.51 57.70 -7.46
CA SER A 62 24.58 56.31 -6.96
C SER A 62 23.19 55.74 -6.63
N GLY A 63 22.25 56.56 -6.18
CA GLY A 63 20.89 56.13 -5.84
C GLY A 63 20.11 55.62 -7.05
N GLY A 64 20.31 56.21 -8.23
CA GLY A 64 19.70 55.76 -9.47
C GLY A 64 20.23 54.40 -9.90
N PHE A 65 21.55 54.20 -9.82
CA PHE A 65 22.18 52.93 -10.14
C PHE A 65 21.76 51.80 -9.17
N ILE A 66 21.67 52.10 -7.86
CA ILE A 66 21.19 51.15 -6.86
C ILE A 66 19.73 50.76 -7.13
N ALA A 67 18.87 51.73 -7.46
CA ALA A 67 17.48 51.47 -7.79
C ALA A 67 17.32 50.58 -9.03
N ILE A 68 18.12 50.83 -10.07
CA ILE A 68 18.14 50.00 -11.29
C ILE A 68 18.61 48.57 -10.96
N ALA A 69 19.69 48.43 -10.18
CA ALA A 69 20.18 47.11 -9.78
C ALA A 69 19.15 46.33 -8.94
N ALA A 70 18.47 47.01 -8.01
CA ALA A 70 17.40 46.42 -7.21
C ALA A 70 16.20 46.01 -8.08
N ALA A 71 15.80 46.84 -9.05
CA ALA A 71 14.71 46.53 -9.97
C ALA A 71 15.03 45.32 -10.86
N ILE A 72 16.26 45.23 -11.38
CA ILE A 72 16.73 44.06 -12.14
C ILE A 72 16.74 42.81 -11.25
N GLY A 73 17.27 42.90 -10.03
CA GLY A 73 17.29 41.79 -9.08
C GLY A 73 15.89 41.28 -8.73
N MET A 74 14.95 42.19 -8.44
CA MET A 74 13.56 41.83 -8.17
C MET A 74 12.85 41.23 -9.39
N SER A 75 13.13 41.73 -10.59
CA SER A 75 12.57 41.18 -11.84
C SER A 75 13.04 39.75 -12.10
N VAL A 76 14.33 39.47 -11.90
CA VAL A 76 14.89 38.11 -12.01
C VAL A 76 14.29 37.18 -10.95
N TRP A 77 14.14 37.66 -9.71
CA TRP A 77 13.54 36.89 -8.63
C TRP A 77 12.06 36.56 -8.90
N ARG A 78 11.27 37.54 -9.35
CA ARG A 78 9.86 37.34 -9.72
C ARG A 78 9.69 36.39 -10.91
N THR A 79 10.61 36.44 -11.88
CA THR A 79 10.60 35.52 -13.04
C THR A 79 10.89 34.07 -12.63
N ARG A 80 11.59 33.86 -11.50
CA ARG A 80 11.78 32.51 -10.93
C ARG A 80 10.50 32.01 -10.26
N GLU A 81 9.72 32.87 -9.62
CA GLU A 81 8.42 32.50 -9.04
C GLU A 81 7.36 32.20 -10.11
N THR A 82 7.29 32.97 -11.20
CA THR A 82 6.29 32.74 -12.26
C THR A 82 6.52 31.48 -13.09
N LYS A 83 7.67 30.80 -12.95
CA LYS A 83 7.85 29.45 -13.50
C LYS A 83 7.06 28.38 -12.73
N ASN A 84 6.49 28.71 -11.56
CA ASN A 84 5.68 27.81 -10.73
C ASN A 84 4.16 28.05 -10.86
N VAL A 85 3.67 28.57 -11.99
CA VAL A 85 2.21 28.69 -12.16
C VAL A 85 1.64 27.33 -12.60
N GLU A 86 1.08 26.61 -11.62
CA GLU A 86 0.56 25.23 -11.73
C GLU A 86 -0.89 25.16 -12.23
N THR A 87 -1.25 25.87 -13.30
CA THR A 87 -2.66 25.98 -13.77
C THR A 87 -3.30 24.62 -14.11
N TYR A 88 -2.51 23.60 -14.46
CA TYR A 88 -2.99 22.26 -14.83
C TYR A 88 -2.41 21.13 -13.96
N GLY A 89 -1.88 21.47 -12.79
CA GLY A 89 -1.25 20.54 -11.86
C GLY A 89 0.27 20.67 -11.76
N SER A 90 0.80 20.21 -10.63
CA SER A 90 2.22 20.30 -10.24
C SER A 90 3.06 19.10 -10.68
N ALA A 91 2.42 18.11 -11.34
CA ALA A 91 3.06 16.85 -11.68
C ALA A 91 4.22 17.07 -12.66
N ARG A 92 5.43 16.72 -12.22
CA ARG A 92 6.65 16.75 -13.02
C ARG A 92 7.55 15.58 -12.67
N TRP A 93 8.55 15.33 -13.50
CA TRP A 93 9.60 14.38 -13.18
C TRP A 93 10.38 14.83 -11.94
N ALA A 94 10.63 13.88 -11.05
CA ALA A 94 11.44 14.10 -9.86
C ALA A 94 12.91 14.33 -10.25
N GLY A 95 13.56 15.29 -9.59
CA GLY A 95 15.00 15.49 -9.66
C GLY A 95 15.77 14.52 -8.75
N PRO A 96 17.11 14.44 -8.87
CA PRO A 96 17.93 13.52 -8.08
C PRO A 96 17.78 13.71 -6.56
N ASP A 97 17.71 14.96 -6.08
CA ASP A 97 17.56 15.25 -4.66
C ASP A 97 16.20 14.81 -4.11
N GLU A 98 15.15 14.89 -4.92
CA GLU A 98 13.79 14.44 -4.56
C GLU A 98 13.69 12.92 -4.55
N ILE A 99 14.31 12.24 -5.51
CA ILE A 99 14.42 10.77 -5.54
C ILE A 99 15.15 10.27 -4.30
N LYS A 100 16.24 10.95 -3.92
CA LYS A 100 17.00 10.64 -2.71
C LYS A 100 16.18 10.94 -1.44
N ALA A 101 15.51 12.08 -1.37
CA ALA A 101 14.66 12.46 -0.25
C ALA A 101 13.47 11.50 -0.07
N ALA A 102 12.93 10.97 -1.18
CA ALA A 102 11.91 9.93 -1.17
C ALA A 102 12.43 8.53 -0.80
N GLY A 103 13.74 8.38 -0.51
CA GLY A 103 14.34 7.12 -0.08
C GLY A 103 14.46 6.05 -1.18
N LEU A 104 14.25 6.41 -2.45
CA LEU A 104 14.14 5.43 -3.53
C LEU A 104 15.48 4.80 -3.96
N LEU A 105 16.60 5.34 -3.50
CA LEU A 105 17.96 4.87 -3.85
C LEU A 105 18.49 3.79 -2.88
N GLY A 106 17.64 3.27 -2.00
CA GLY A 106 17.97 2.23 -1.04
C GLY A 106 18.36 0.88 -1.68
N ALA A 107 19.03 0.03 -0.90
CA ALA A 107 19.41 -1.31 -1.32
C ALA A 107 18.23 -2.30 -1.30
N ASP A 108 17.29 -2.09 -0.39
CA ASP A 108 16.15 -2.96 -0.13
C ASP A 108 14.86 -2.40 -0.75
N GLY A 109 13.78 -3.18 -0.72
CA GLY A 109 12.49 -2.82 -1.28
C GLY A 109 12.11 -3.49 -2.59
N VAL A 110 10.88 -3.23 -3.02
CA VAL A 110 10.34 -3.63 -4.33
C VAL A 110 11.02 -2.80 -5.42
N LEU A 111 11.54 -3.45 -6.47
CA LEU A 111 12.18 -2.74 -7.58
C LEU A 111 11.13 -2.03 -8.44
N LEU A 112 11.22 -0.71 -8.52
CA LEU A 112 10.34 0.13 -9.34
C LEU A 112 10.89 0.36 -10.75
N GLY A 113 12.21 0.44 -10.88
CA GLY A 113 12.86 0.73 -12.15
C GLY A 113 14.30 1.22 -11.97
N LYS A 114 14.75 2.07 -12.91
CA LYS A 114 16.13 2.58 -12.95
C LYS A 114 16.14 4.06 -13.35
N HIS A 115 16.95 4.86 -12.67
CA HIS A 115 17.24 6.24 -13.02
C HIS A 115 18.75 6.39 -13.27
N GLY A 116 19.15 6.63 -14.51
CA GLY A 116 20.58 6.69 -14.87
C GLY A 116 21.28 5.36 -14.62
N ARG A 117 22.12 5.28 -13.57
CA ARG A 117 22.80 4.04 -13.16
C ARG A 117 22.16 3.39 -11.92
N ASP A 118 21.29 4.10 -11.24
CA ASP A 118 20.76 3.71 -9.93
C ASP A 118 19.42 2.99 -10.05
N TYR A 119 19.25 1.93 -9.27
CA TYR A 119 17.97 1.25 -9.14
C TYR A 119 17.05 2.03 -8.21
N LEU A 120 15.78 2.16 -8.61
CA LEU A 120 14.74 2.75 -7.78
C LEU A 120 14.00 1.63 -7.05
N ARG A 121 13.95 1.70 -5.73
CA ARG A 121 13.28 0.71 -4.88
C ARG A 121 12.36 1.37 -3.87
N HIS A 122 11.26 0.70 -3.57
CA HIS A 122 10.31 1.12 -2.54
C HIS A 122 10.31 0.13 -1.38
N ASP A 123 10.77 0.58 -0.22
CA ASP A 123 10.81 -0.20 1.03
C ASP A 123 9.86 0.35 2.10
N GLY A 124 8.94 1.23 1.70
CA GLY A 124 7.93 1.82 2.57
C GLY A 124 6.70 0.92 2.76
N PRO A 125 5.84 1.24 3.75
CA PRO A 125 4.60 0.50 4.01
C PRO A 125 3.53 0.66 2.91
N GLU A 126 3.72 1.61 1.99
CA GLU A 126 2.78 1.89 0.91
C GLU A 126 2.74 0.77 -0.13
N HIS A 127 1.60 0.65 -0.80
CA HIS A 127 1.41 -0.33 -1.87
C HIS A 127 1.90 0.19 -3.22
N VAL A 128 2.51 -0.69 -4.01
CA VAL A 128 2.98 -0.38 -5.37
C VAL A 128 2.00 -0.94 -6.40
N LEU A 129 1.47 -0.06 -7.26
CA LEU A 129 0.63 -0.45 -8.40
C LEU A 129 1.42 -0.30 -9.70
N CYS A 130 1.60 -1.41 -10.43
CA CYS A 130 2.23 -1.42 -11.75
C CYS A 130 1.16 -1.52 -12.85
N PHE A 131 1.01 -0.45 -13.64
CA PHE A 131 0.17 -0.45 -14.84
C PHE A 131 1.03 -0.69 -16.09
N ALA A 132 0.93 -1.89 -16.66
CA ALA A 132 1.82 -2.32 -17.74
C ALA A 132 1.09 -3.25 -18.75
N PRO A 133 1.05 -2.90 -20.06
CA PRO A 133 0.47 -3.76 -21.10
C PRO A 133 1.15 -5.13 -21.20
N THR A 134 0.55 -6.06 -21.95
CA THR A 134 1.22 -7.33 -22.27
C THR A 134 2.51 -7.05 -23.07
N ARG A 135 3.54 -7.88 -22.84
CA ARG A 135 4.88 -7.77 -23.49
C ARG A 135 5.67 -6.46 -23.21
N SER A 136 5.25 -5.66 -22.24
CA SER A 136 5.97 -4.44 -21.80
C SER A 136 7.19 -4.69 -20.90
N GLY A 137 7.45 -5.96 -20.55
CA GLY A 137 8.57 -6.33 -19.69
C GLY A 137 8.29 -6.29 -18.18
N LYS A 138 7.03 -6.14 -17.72
CA LYS A 138 6.70 -6.14 -16.27
C LYS A 138 7.29 -7.32 -15.48
N GLY A 139 7.35 -8.50 -16.09
CA GLY A 139 7.93 -9.70 -15.45
C GLY A 139 9.43 -9.56 -15.24
N VAL A 140 10.17 -9.27 -16.31
CA VAL A 140 11.64 -9.20 -16.30
C VAL A 140 12.19 -7.91 -15.68
N GLY A 141 11.44 -6.81 -15.71
CA GLY A 141 11.89 -5.49 -15.26
C GLY A 141 11.48 -5.14 -13.83
N LEU A 142 10.42 -5.77 -13.29
CA LEU A 142 9.88 -5.43 -11.98
C LEU A 142 9.70 -6.67 -11.10
N VAL A 143 8.93 -7.67 -11.55
CA VAL A 143 8.54 -8.81 -10.69
C VAL A 143 9.72 -9.72 -10.36
N VAL A 144 10.42 -10.26 -11.37
CA VAL A 144 11.54 -11.18 -11.19
C VAL A 144 12.68 -10.53 -10.40
N PRO A 145 13.16 -9.31 -10.75
CA PRO A 145 14.17 -8.65 -9.94
C PRO A 145 13.74 -8.43 -8.49
N SER A 146 12.49 -8.01 -8.26
CA SER A 146 11.98 -7.84 -6.89
C SER A 146 12.02 -9.15 -6.11
N LEU A 147 11.61 -10.28 -6.70
CA LEU A 147 11.68 -11.58 -6.03
C LEU A 147 13.11 -12.06 -5.77
N LEU A 148 14.08 -11.63 -6.58
CA LEU A 148 15.49 -11.98 -6.40
C LEU A 148 16.22 -11.06 -5.41
N THR A 149 15.71 -9.86 -5.14
CA THR A 149 16.33 -8.93 -4.19
C THR A 149 15.58 -8.79 -2.87
N TRP A 150 14.27 -9.07 -2.84
CA TRP A 150 13.43 -8.94 -1.64
C TRP A 150 13.86 -9.95 -0.56
N PRO A 151 14.38 -9.48 0.59
CA PRO A 151 14.92 -10.36 1.62
C PRO A 151 13.83 -11.03 2.48
N GLY A 152 12.62 -10.46 2.49
CA GLY A 152 11.52 -10.93 3.32
C GLY A 152 10.74 -12.09 2.71
N SER A 153 9.74 -12.55 3.47
CA SER A 153 8.73 -13.48 2.97
C SER A 153 7.95 -12.86 1.80
N ALA A 154 7.45 -13.70 0.91
CA ALA A 154 6.63 -13.27 -0.22
C ALA A 154 5.55 -14.29 -0.56
N ILE A 155 4.37 -13.80 -0.93
CA ILE A 155 3.31 -14.60 -1.54
C ILE A 155 3.19 -14.17 -2.99
N VAL A 156 3.41 -15.10 -3.91
CA VAL A 156 3.50 -14.85 -5.34
C VAL A 156 2.32 -15.54 -6.01
N HIS A 157 1.33 -14.75 -6.42
CA HIS A 157 0.24 -15.28 -7.26
C HIS A 157 0.74 -15.39 -8.71
N ASP A 158 1.06 -16.62 -9.12
CA ASP A 158 1.79 -16.92 -10.34
C ASP A 158 0.97 -17.83 -11.26
N ILE A 159 0.01 -17.23 -11.97
CA ILE A 159 -0.90 -17.92 -12.90
C ILE A 159 -0.15 -18.77 -13.95
N LYS A 160 1.08 -18.43 -14.30
CA LYS A 160 1.84 -19.12 -15.36
C LYS A 160 2.95 -20.03 -14.83
N GLY A 161 3.27 -19.96 -13.54
CA GLY A 161 4.45 -20.65 -12.98
C GLY A 161 5.80 -20.06 -13.43
N GLU A 162 5.82 -18.94 -14.16
CA GLU A 162 7.04 -18.33 -14.68
C GLU A 162 7.92 -17.80 -13.54
N ASN A 163 7.30 -17.19 -12.52
CA ASN A 163 8.04 -16.67 -11.37
C ASN A 163 8.62 -17.81 -10.55
N TRP A 164 7.86 -18.90 -10.33
CA TRP A 164 8.37 -20.12 -9.68
C TRP A 164 9.62 -20.63 -10.39
N MET A 165 9.53 -20.88 -11.70
CA MET A 165 10.65 -21.44 -12.46
C MET A 165 11.90 -20.56 -12.43
N LEU A 166 11.73 -19.24 -12.48
CA LEU A 166 12.86 -18.30 -12.56
C LEU A 166 13.48 -17.98 -11.20
N THR A 167 12.71 -18.01 -10.11
CA THR A 167 13.14 -17.40 -8.83
C THR A 167 13.16 -18.35 -7.64
N ALA A 168 12.44 -19.48 -7.68
CA ALA A 168 12.35 -20.40 -6.55
C ALA A 168 13.72 -20.95 -6.13
N GLY A 169 14.56 -21.35 -7.09
CA GLY A 169 15.90 -21.88 -6.80
C GLY A 169 16.82 -20.89 -6.11
N PHE A 170 16.75 -19.60 -6.48
CA PHE A 170 17.49 -18.54 -5.80
C PHE A 170 16.96 -18.34 -4.38
N ARG A 171 15.65 -18.18 -4.24
CA ARG A 171 15.00 -17.90 -2.95
C ARG A 171 15.17 -19.05 -1.95
N ALA A 172 15.26 -20.30 -2.42
CA ALA A 172 15.52 -21.47 -1.59
C ALA A 172 16.88 -21.42 -0.87
N ARG A 173 17.82 -20.58 -1.32
CA ARG A 173 19.10 -20.35 -0.63
C ARG A 173 18.98 -19.40 0.56
N HIS A 174 17.87 -18.67 0.66
CA HIS A 174 17.66 -17.62 1.66
C HIS A 174 16.47 -17.91 2.60
N GLY A 175 15.67 -18.93 2.30
CA GLY A 175 14.47 -19.24 3.07
C GLY A 175 13.71 -20.43 2.53
N GLN A 176 12.59 -20.74 3.17
CA GLN A 176 11.70 -21.81 2.73
C GLN A 176 11.00 -21.38 1.43
N VAL A 177 10.83 -22.32 0.51
CA VAL A 177 10.12 -22.08 -0.74
C VAL A 177 9.05 -23.14 -0.91
N LEU A 178 7.81 -22.70 -1.10
CA LEU A 178 6.60 -23.50 -1.13
C LEU A 178 5.91 -23.29 -2.48
N LEU A 179 5.59 -24.38 -3.15
CA LEU A 179 4.73 -24.37 -4.33
C LEU A 179 3.36 -24.91 -3.91
N PHE A 180 2.33 -24.09 -4.01
CA PHE A 180 0.95 -24.55 -3.89
C PHE A 180 0.30 -24.50 -5.28
N ASP A 181 -0.06 -25.67 -5.79
CA ASP A 181 -0.78 -25.83 -7.04
C ASP A 181 -1.95 -26.80 -6.80
N PRO A 182 -3.20 -26.29 -6.83
CA PRO A 182 -4.37 -27.09 -6.49
C PRO A 182 -4.65 -28.22 -7.51
N THR A 183 -3.97 -28.20 -8.65
CA THR A 183 -4.08 -29.19 -9.73
C THR A 183 -2.91 -30.18 -9.76
N ASN A 184 -2.00 -30.08 -8.77
CA ASN A 184 -0.83 -30.94 -8.66
C ASN A 184 -0.74 -31.57 -7.27
N ALA A 185 -1.03 -32.86 -7.19
CA ALA A 185 -1.00 -33.64 -5.94
C ALA A 185 0.39 -33.71 -5.27
N LYS A 186 1.46 -33.35 -5.99
CA LYS A 186 2.83 -33.28 -5.44
C LYS A 186 3.19 -31.89 -4.90
N SER A 187 2.32 -30.90 -5.05
CA SER A 187 2.56 -29.57 -4.50
C SER A 187 2.42 -29.58 -2.97
N ALA A 188 2.94 -28.55 -2.31
CA ALA A 188 2.93 -28.43 -0.86
C ALA A 188 1.48 -28.29 -0.36
N ALA A 189 0.98 -29.32 0.32
CA ALA A 189 -0.41 -29.41 0.72
C ALA A 189 -0.78 -28.34 1.76
N TYR A 190 -2.02 -27.85 1.67
CA TYR A 190 -2.58 -26.92 2.63
C TYR A 190 -4.05 -27.24 2.87
N ASN A 191 -4.40 -27.55 4.12
CA ASN A 191 -5.76 -27.80 4.55
C ASN A 191 -6.33 -26.56 5.26
N PRO A 192 -7.25 -25.82 4.60
CA PRO A 192 -7.99 -24.70 5.16
C PRO A 192 -8.58 -24.89 6.56
N LEU A 193 -9.04 -26.10 6.87
CA LEU A 193 -9.76 -26.38 8.11
C LEU A 193 -8.80 -26.55 9.29
N LEU A 194 -7.55 -26.95 9.06
CA LEU A 194 -6.57 -27.11 10.13
C LEU A 194 -6.05 -25.76 10.66
N GLU A 195 -6.44 -24.67 10.02
CA GLU A 195 -6.13 -23.29 10.38
C GLU A 195 -7.19 -22.66 11.30
N VAL A 196 -8.30 -23.37 11.54
CA VAL A 196 -9.36 -22.96 12.47
C VAL A 196 -8.85 -23.10 13.90
N ARG A 197 -8.93 -22.02 14.67
CA ARG A 197 -8.57 -22.00 16.09
C ARG A 197 -9.76 -22.44 16.93
N LYS A 198 -9.72 -23.68 17.42
CA LYS A 198 -10.75 -24.23 18.31
C LYS A 198 -10.88 -23.42 19.60
N GLY A 199 -12.09 -23.35 20.14
CA GLY A 199 -12.44 -22.53 21.30
C GLY A 199 -13.02 -21.18 20.89
N GLU A 200 -12.56 -20.09 21.53
CA GLU A 200 -13.16 -18.75 21.40
C GLU A 200 -13.36 -18.26 19.95
N TRP A 201 -12.43 -18.60 19.05
CA TRP A 201 -12.39 -18.06 17.69
C TRP A 201 -13.04 -18.95 16.63
N GLU A 202 -13.45 -20.17 16.98
CA GLU A 202 -13.73 -21.22 15.99
C GLU A 202 -14.93 -20.92 15.11
N VAL A 203 -15.98 -20.35 15.70
CA VAL A 203 -17.19 -19.95 14.97
C VAL A 203 -16.86 -18.85 13.98
N ARG A 204 -16.08 -17.85 14.40
CA ARG A 204 -15.63 -16.76 13.53
C ARG A 204 -14.78 -17.30 12.38
N ASP A 205 -13.79 -18.13 12.68
CA ASP A 205 -12.87 -18.70 11.69
C ASP A 205 -13.63 -19.57 10.67
N VAL A 206 -14.59 -20.38 11.11
CA VAL A 206 -15.43 -21.22 10.23
C VAL A 206 -16.43 -20.40 9.42
N GLN A 207 -17.05 -19.36 9.99
CA GLN A 207 -17.92 -18.44 9.25
C GLN A 207 -17.17 -17.79 8.08
N ASN A 208 -15.93 -17.36 8.29
CA ASN A 208 -15.12 -16.79 7.22
C ASN A 208 -14.83 -17.78 6.09
N ILE A 209 -14.61 -19.06 6.44
CA ILE A 209 -14.45 -20.13 5.44
C ILE A 209 -15.77 -20.30 4.67
N ALA A 210 -16.90 -20.42 5.38
CA ALA A 210 -18.21 -20.59 4.76
C ALA A 210 -18.60 -19.40 3.86
N ASP A 211 -18.28 -18.17 4.26
CA ASP A 211 -18.50 -16.97 3.46
C ASP A 211 -17.80 -17.03 2.10
N ILE A 212 -16.53 -17.47 2.06
CA ILE A 212 -15.76 -17.60 0.82
C ILE A 212 -16.23 -18.77 -0.04
N LEU A 213 -16.69 -19.86 0.59
CA LEU A 213 -17.24 -21.01 -0.14
C LEU A 213 -18.57 -20.66 -0.82
N VAL A 214 -19.42 -19.90 -0.14
CA VAL A 214 -20.74 -19.49 -0.64
C VAL A 214 -20.65 -18.36 -1.65
N ASP A 215 -19.75 -17.39 -1.42
CA ASP A 215 -19.53 -16.24 -2.29
C ASP A 215 -18.03 -16.03 -2.59
N PRO A 216 -17.47 -16.79 -3.54
CA PRO A 216 -16.08 -16.64 -3.95
C PRO A 216 -15.83 -15.40 -4.80
N GLU A 217 -16.84 -14.67 -5.26
CA GLU A 217 -16.61 -13.41 -5.98
C GLU A 217 -16.53 -12.23 -5.01
N GLY A 218 -17.21 -12.32 -3.86
CA GLY A 218 -17.41 -11.21 -2.95
C GLY A 218 -18.40 -10.20 -3.52
N SER A 219 -19.38 -10.66 -4.31
CA SER A 219 -20.41 -9.78 -4.86
C SER A 219 -21.29 -9.30 -3.70
N LEU A 220 -21.43 -7.98 -3.57
CA LEU A 220 -22.31 -7.34 -2.56
C LEU A 220 -23.81 -7.60 -2.81
N GLU A 221 -24.17 -8.63 -3.58
CA GLU A 221 -25.55 -9.00 -3.85
C GLU A 221 -26.19 -9.62 -2.61
N LYS A 222 -27.49 -9.36 -2.44
CA LYS A 222 -28.26 -9.96 -1.35
C LYS A 222 -28.28 -11.47 -1.54
N ARG A 223 -27.54 -12.20 -0.69
CA ARG A 223 -27.63 -13.68 -0.62
C ARG A 223 -29.09 -14.13 -0.61
N ASN A 224 -29.42 -15.09 -1.47
CA ASN A 224 -30.75 -15.67 -1.49
C ASN A 224 -30.99 -16.54 -0.22
N HIS A 225 -32.24 -16.93 0.03
CA HIS A 225 -32.59 -17.72 1.21
C HIS A 225 -31.84 -19.07 1.27
N TRP A 226 -31.62 -19.70 0.12
CA TRP A 226 -30.91 -20.97 0.01
C TRP A 226 -29.44 -20.83 0.39
N GLU A 227 -28.78 -19.77 -0.05
CA GLU A 227 -27.39 -19.44 0.30
C GLU A 227 -27.23 -19.15 1.78
N LYS A 228 -28.15 -18.39 2.39
CA LYS A 228 -28.12 -18.11 3.83
C LYS A 228 -28.26 -19.38 4.68
N THR A 229 -29.20 -20.24 4.31
CA THR A 229 -29.43 -21.50 5.05
C THR A 229 -28.29 -22.50 4.79
N SER A 230 -27.76 -22.56 3.57
CA SER A 230 -26.61 -23.41 3.21
C SER A 230 -25.34 -22.95 3.92
N HIS A 231 -25.15 -21.64 4.06
CA HIS A 231 -24.09 -21.07 4.86
C HIS A 231 -24.18 -21.55 6.32
N ALA A 232 -25.35 -21.46 6.96
CA ALA A 232 -25.55 -21.94 8.33
C ALA A 232 -25.27 -23.46 8.45
N LEU A 233 -25.73 -24.26 7.48
CA LEU A 233 -25.43 -25.69 7.40
C LEU A 233 -23.92 -25.95 7.29
N LEU A 234 -23.22 -25.26 6.39
CA LEU A 234 -21.77 -25.41 6.22
C LEU A 234 -21.00 -25.07 7.49
N VAL A 235 -21.38 -23.99 8.19
CA VAL A 235 -20.75 -23.63 9.48
C VAL A 235 -20.91 -24.76 10.49
N GLY A 236 -22.12 -25.29 10.67
CA GLY A 236 -22.39 -26.40 11.58
C GLY A 236 -21.64 -27.68 11.18
N ALA A 237 -21.63 -28.01 9.89
CA ALA A 237 -21.01 -29.23 9.35
C ALA A 237 -19.47 -29.19 9.44
N ILE A 238 -18.85 -28.05 9.13
CA ILE A 238 -17.40 -27.88 9.26
C ILE A 238 -16.98 -28.02 10.73
N LEU A 239 -17.70 -27.38 11.66
CA LEU A 239 -17.44 -27.53 13.10
C LEU A 239 -17.62 -28.98 13.55
N HIS A 240 -18.70 -29.65 13.14
CA HIS A 240 -18.93 -31.07 13.45
C HIS A 240 -17.76 -31.93 12.98
N VAL A 241 -17.34 -31.76 11.73
CA VAL A 241 -16.21 -32.51 11.16
C VAL A 241 -14.91 -32.28 11.92
N LEU A 242 -14.63 -31.03 12.30
CA LEU A 242 -13.43 -30.69 13.07
C LEU A 242 -13.39 -31.36 14.45
N TYR A 243 -14.53 -31.56 15.09
CA TYR A 243 -14.64 -32.13 16.43
C TYR A 243 -14.83 -33.65 16.44
N ALA A 244 -15.63 -34.19 15.53
CA ALA A 244 -16.18 -35.54 15.63
C ALA A 244 -15.68 -36.51 14.56
N GLU A 245 -15.35 -36.01 13.36
CA GLU A 245 -15.03 -36.88 12.23
C GLU A 245 -13.52 -37.11 12.09
N ALA A 246 -13.14 -38.26 11.51
CA ALA A 246 -11.74 -38.60 11.27
C ALA A 246 -11.12 -37.73 10.18
N ASP A 247 -11.83 -37.56 9.06
CA ASP A 247 -11.39 -36.78 7.90
C ASP A 247 -11.75 -35.30 8.06
N LYS A 248 -10.80 -34.52 8.58
CA LYS A 248 -10.95 -33.09 8.90
C LYS A 248 -10.63 -32.20 7.69
N THR A 249 -11.24 -32.49 6.55
CA THR A 249 -11.01 -31.79 5.27
C THR A 249 -12.33 -31.29 4.70
N LEU A 250 -12.27 -30.36 3.73
CA LEU A 250 -13.47 -29.93 3.00
C LEU A 250 -14.08 -31.07 2.16
N ALA A 251 -13.25 -32.01 1.70
CA ALA A 251 -13.72 -33.26 1.09
C ALA A 251 -14.48 -34.13 2.12
N GLY A 252 -13.96 -34.23 3.35
CA GLY A 252 -14.62 -34.91 4.47
C GLY A 252 -15.96 -34.29 4.85
N VAL A 253 -16.09 -32.96 4.81
CA VAL A 253 -17.37 -32.25 4.99
C VAL A 253 -18.37 -32.65 3.91
N GLY A 254 -17.94 -32.69 2.65
CA GLY A 254 -18.78 -33.17 1.55
C GLY A 254 -19.22 -34.62 1.76
N ALA A 255 -18.29 -35.50 2.11
CA ALA A 255 -18.56 -36.91 2.37
C ALA A 255 -19.53 -37.12 3.54
N PHE A 256 -19.42 -36.32 4.60
CA PHE A 256 -20.32 -36.35 5.76
C PHE A 256 -21.74 -35.92 5.40
N LEU A 257 -21.90 -34.85 4.61
CA LEU A 257 -23.20 -34.32 4.21
C LEU A 257 -23.90 -35.17 3.13
N SER A 258 -23.14 -35.92 2.33
CA SER A 258 -23.67 -36.73 1.23
C SER A 258 -23.41 -38.23 1.38
N ASP A 259 -23.32 -38.75 2.61
CA ASP A 259 -23.12 -40.19 2.85
C ASP A 259 -24.33 -40.99 2.34
N PRO A 260 -24.19 -41.83 1.29
CA PRO A 260 -25.32 -42.59 0.73
C PRO A 260 -25.86 -43.65 1.71
N LYS A 261 -25.08 -44.01 2.74
CA LYS A 261 -25.49 -45.00 3.75
C LYS A 261 -26.31 -44.37 4.88
N ARG A 262 -26.40 -43.03 4.93
CA ARG A 262 -27.02 -42.30 6.04
C ARG A 262 -28.02 -41.26 5.52
N PRO A 263 -29.32 -41.36 5.89
CA PRO A 263 -30.27 -40.29 5.61
C PRO A 263 -29.83 -38.97 6.25
N ILE A 264 -30.12 -37.84 5.59
CA ILE A 264 -29.69 -36.52 6.06
C ILE A 264 -30.21 -36.21 7.48
N GLU A 265 -31.40 -36.69 7.84
CA GLU A 265 -31.99 -36.53 9.17
C GLU A 265 -31.15 -37.21 10.24
N SER A 266 -30.55 -38.36 9.92
CA SER A 266 -29.64 -39.07 10.81
C SER A 266 -28.31 -38.34 10.94
N THR A 267 -27.81 -37.73 9.86
CA THR A 267 -26.63 -36.86 9.88
C THR A 267 -26.85 -35.65 10.79
N LEU A 268 -27.99 -34.95 10.63
CA LEU A 268 -28.35 -33.80 11.46
C LEU A 268 -28.61 -34.21 12.92
N ALA A 269 -29.21 -35.37 13.15
CA ALA A 269 -29.36 -35.92 14.50
C ALA A 269 -28.01 -36.23 15.15
N ALA A 270 -27.02 -36.72 14.39
CA ALA A 270 -25.66 -36.92 14.89
C ALA A 270 -25.02 -35.58 15.29
N MET A 271 -25.14 -34.54 14.46
CA MET A 271 -24.68 -33.18 14.78
C MET A 271 -25.30 -32.64 16.09
N MET A 272 -26.57 -32.98 16.38
CA MET A 272 -27.22 -32.55 17.62
C MET A 272 -26.81 -33.35 18.86
N LYS A 273 -26.44 -34.63 18.70
CA LYS A 273 -26.22 -35.56 19.82
C LYS A 273 -24.76 -35.74 20.19
N THR A 274 -23.83 -35.49 19.27
CA THR A 274 -22.40 -35.65 19.53
C THR A 274 -21.94 -34.69 20.62
N ALA A 275 -21.21 -35.21 21.61
CA ALA A 275 -20.62 -34.44 22.70
C ALA A 275 -19.32 -33.76 22.26
N HIS A 276 -19.43 -32.75 21.41
CA HIS A 276 -18.30 -32.00 20.84
C HIS A 276 -17.41 -31.36 21.92
N LEU A 277 -18.01 -30.95 23.03
CA LEU A 277 -17.35 -30.24 24.14
C LEU A 277 -17.16 -31.13 25.37
N GLY A 278 -17.11 -32.46 25.19
CA GLY A 278 -17.00 -33.41 26.29
C GLY A 278 -18.22 -33.34 27.22
N GLU A 279 -18.00 -33.14 28.52
CA GLU A 279 -19.07 -33.09 29.53
C GLU A 279 -20.07 -31.95 29.31
N ALA A 280 -19.66 -30.85 28.68
CA ALA A 280 -20.55 -29.74 28.34
C ALA A 280 -21.55 -30.10 27.22
N GLY A 281 -21.37 -31.25 26.57
CA GLY A 281 -22.31 -31.79 25.59
C GLY A 281 -22.11 -31.23 24.17
N PRO A 282 -23.19 -31.14 23.37
CA PRO A 282 -23.13 -30.68 21.98
C PRO A 282 -22.75 -29.20 21.88
N HIS A 283 -21.93 -28.87 20.88
CA HIS A 283 -21.59 -27.48 20.59
C HIS A 283 -22.86 -26.71 20.16
N PRO A 284 -23.18 -25.55 20.77
CA PRO A 284 -24.46 -24.88 20.58
C PRO A 284 -24.72 -24.45 19.13
N VAL A 285 -23.70 -23.93 18.42
CA VAL A 285 -23.82 -23.55 17.00
C VAL A 285 -24.11 -24.77 16.10
N ILE A 286 -23.46 -25.91 16.35
CA ILE A 286 -23.68 -27.14 15.58
C ILE A 286 -25.11 -27.63 15.80
N ALA A 287 -25.55 -27.70 17.06
CA ALA A 287 -26.90 -28.13 17.40
C ALA A 287 -27.97 -27.18 16.84
N SER A 288 -27.72 -25.87 16.84
CA SER A 288 -28.62 -24.87 16.26
C SER A 288 -28.76 -25.03 14.75
N ALA A 289 -27.64 -25.13 14.02
CA ALA A 289 -27.66 -25.32 12.57
C ALA A 289 -28.39 -26.60 12.15
N ALA A 290 -28.16 -27.70 12.88
CA ALA A 290 -28.86 -28.96 12.64
C ALA A 290 -30.37 -28.88 12.92
N ARG A 291 -30.76 -28.25 14.05
CA ARG A 291 -32.16 -28.06 14.43
C ARG A 291 -32.91 -27.18 13.43
N GLU A 292 -32.29 -26.11 12.96
CA GLU A 292 -32.87 -25.21 11.96
C GLU A 292 -33.25 -25.98 10.68
N LEU A 293 -32.37 -26.88 10.21
CA LEU A 293 -32.61 -27.66 9.02
C LEU A 293 -33.61 -28.82 9.23
N LEU A 294 -33.65 -29.40 10.43
CA LEU A 294 -34.65 -30.42 10.80
C LEU A 294 -36.07 -29.85 10.92
N ASN A 295 -36.21 -28.57 11.29
CA ASN A 295 -37.51 -27.90 11.38
C ASN A 295 -38.09 -27.52 10.01
N LYS A 296 -37.34 -27.70 8.92
CA LYS A 296 -37.78 -27.42 7.56
C LYS A 296 -38.46 -28.63 6.92
N SER A 297 -39.29 -28.37 5.93
CA SER A 297 -39.88 -29.42 5.09
C SER A 297 -38.81 -30.20 4.35
N ASP A 298 -39.09 -31.47 4.00
CA ASP A 298 -38.13 -32.35 3.31
C ASP A 298 -37.63 -31.75 1.97
N ASN A 299 -38.53 -31.07 1.24
CA ASN A 299 -38.19 -30.39 -0.01
C ASN A 299 -37.24 -29.21 0.22
N GLU A 300 -37.50 -28.38 1.24
CA GLU A 300 -36.61 -27.26 1.58
C GLU A 300 -35.27 -27.78 2.11
N ARG A 301 -35.27 -28.81 2.96
CA ARG A 301 -34.04 -29.45 3.45
C ARG A 301 -33.19 -29.97 2.30
N SER A 302 -33.80 -30.64 1.33
CA SER A 302 -33.12 -31.15 0.13
C SER A 302 -32.55 -30.02 -0.74
N GLY A 303 -33.29 -28.92 -0.90
CA GLY A 303 -32.82 -27.74 -1.64
C GLY A 303 -31.59 -27.09 -1.00
N VAL A 304 -31.60 -26.94 0.34
CA VAL A 304 -30.46 -26.41 1.10
C VAL A 304 -29.25 -27.35 0.99
N LEU A 305 -29.43 -28.66 1.15
CA LEU A 305 -28.34 -29.63 1.04
C LEU A 305 -27.72 -29.59 -0.37
N SER A 306 -28.53 -29.59 -1.43
CA SER A 306 -28.03 -29.54 -2.80
C SER A 306 -27.22 -28.27 -3.08
N THR A 307 -27.64 -27.15 -2.50
CA THR A 307 -26.94 -25.86 -2.59
C THR A 307 -25.62 -25.90 -1.83
N ALA A 308 -25.60 -26.41 -0.59
CA ALA A 308 -24.36 -26.58 0.16
C ALA A 308 -23.35 -27.50 -0.56
N MET A 309 -23.82 -28.58 -1.19
CA MET A 309 -22.97 -29.50 -1.94
C MET A 309 -22.39 -28.88 -3.21
N SER A 310 -23.06 -27.90 -3.83
CA SER A 310 -22.52 -27.21 -5.01
C SER A 310 -21.26 -26.39 -4.65
N PHE A 311 -21.24 -25.76 -3.49
CA PHE A 311 -20.07 -25.02 -2.97
C PHE A 311 -18.88 -25.93 -2.63
N LEU A 312 -19.14 -27.20 -2.32
CA LEU A 312 -18.11 -28.20 -2.05
C LEU A 312 -17.66 -28.97 -3.30
N GLY A 313 -18.22 -28.67 -4.47
CA GLY A 313 -17.97 -29.41 -5.72
C GLY A 313 -16.49 -29.49 -6.11
N LEU A 314 -15.70 -28.45 -5.82
CA LEU A 314 -14.25 -28.43 -6.09
C LEU A 314 -13.51 -29.56 -5.36
N TYR A 315 -13.85 -29.82 -4.09
CA TYR A 315 -13.14 -30.76 -3.22
C TYR A 315 -13.49 -32.23 -3.47
N ARG A 316 -14.42 -32.49 -4.39
CA ARG A 316 -14.70 -33.85 -4.89
C ARG A 316 -13.66 -34.32 -5.91
N ASP A 317 -12.85 -33.41 -6.43
CA ASP A 317 -11.71 -33.75 -7.27
C ASP A 317 -10.64 -34.47 -6.44
N PRO A 318 -10.20 -35.69 -6.83
CA PRO A 318 -9.18 -36.43 -6.09
C PRO A 318 -7.86 -35.67 -5.94
N VAL A 319 -7.48 -34.85 -6.92
CA VAL A 319 -6.24 -34.08 -6.89
C VAL A 319 -6.35 -32.94 -5.88
N VAL A 320 -7.47 -32.20 -5.91
CA VAL A 320 -7.73 -31.12 -4.95
C VAL A 320 -7.89 -31.68 -3.54
N ALA A 321 -8.59 -32.81 -3.39
CA ALA A 321 -8.74 -33.48 -2.12
C ALA A 321 -7.38 -33.89 -1.53
N GLU A 322 -6.46 -34.43 -2.36
CA GLU A 322 -5.12 -34.82 -1.89
C GLU A 322 -4.29 -33.61 -1.44
N VAL A 323 -4.24 -32.53 -2.24
CA VAL A 323 -3.46 -31.32 -1.88
C VAL A 323 -4.10 -30.51 -0.74
N THR A 324 -5.37 -30.76 -0.41
CA THR A 324 -6.05 -30.16 0.75
C THR A 324 -6.23 -31.09 1.94
N ARG A 325 -5.66 -32.30 1.89
CA ARG A 325 -5.82 -33.33 2.92
C ARG A 325 -5.05 -33.04 4.21
N ARG A 326 -3.90 -32.39 4.08
CA ARG A 326 -2.94 -32.10 5.17
C ARG A 326 -2.38 -30.68 5.03
N CYS A 327 -1.60 -30.27 6.01
CA CYS A 327 -0.81 -29.04 5.95
C CYS A 327 0.68 -29.41 5.95
N ASP A 328 1.37 -29.14 4.85
CA ASP A 328 2.83 -29.18 4.77
C ASP A 328 3.47 -27.86 5.25
N TRP A 329 2.63 -26.82 5.39
CA TRP A 329 2.99 -25.49 5.88
C TRP A 329 1.79 -24.81 6.55
N ARG A 330 2.06 -23.78 7.35
CA ARG A 330 1.09 -22.97 8.09
C ARG A 330 1.17 -21.52 7.67
N ARG A 331 0.07 -20.76 7.85
CA ARG A 331 0.08 -19.32 7.56
C ARG A 331 1.15 -18.56 8.37
N THR A 332 1.47 -19.05 9.57
CA THR A 332 2.51 -18.51 10.46
C THR A 332 3.93 -18.74 9.96
N ASP A 333 4.13 -19.71 9.07
CA ASP A 333 5.45 -19.97 8.47
C ASP A 333 5.78 -18.86 7.45
N VAL A 334 4.75 -18.33 6.79
CA VAL A 334 4.87 -17.22 5.83
C VAL A 334 4.84 -15.87 6.56
N VAL A 335 3.96 -15.72 7.54
CA VAL A 335 3.75 -14.47 8.31
C VAL A 335 4.26 -14.62 9.73
N GLY A 336 5.37 -13.95 10.05
CA GLY A 336 5.96 -13.95 11.39
C GLY A 336 6.88 -15.15 11.68
N GLY A 337 7.20 -15.95 10.68
CA GLY A 337 8.20 -17.01 10.78
C GLY A 337 9.60 -16.48 11.10
N LYS A 338 10.42 -17.30 11.78
CA LYS A 338 11.82 -16.94 12.11
C LYS A 338 12.70 -16.77 10.88
N HIS A 339 12.37 -17.47 9.80
CA HIS A 339 13.08 -17.43 8.53
C HIS A 339 12.11 -16.98 7.43
N PRO A 340 12.58 -16.23 6.42
CA PRO A 340 11.75 -15.87 5.27
C PRO A 340 11.18 -17.11 4.59
N ALA A 341 9.92 -17.03 4.16
CA ALA A 341 9.28 -18.07 3.38
C ALA A 341 8.61 -17.48 2.14
N THR A 342 8.67 -18.22 1.04
CA THR A 342 8.09 -17.80 -0.24
C THR A 342 7.06 -18.80 -0.69
N LEU A 343 5.81 -18.36 -0.75
CA LEU A 343 4.69 -19.16 -1.22
C LEU A 343 4.34 -18.76 -2.65
N TYR A 344 4.52 -19.67 -3.61
CA TYR A 344 4.06 -19.51 -4.97
C TYR A 344 2.71 -20.20 -5.13
N LEU A 345 1.69 -19.41 -5.44
CA LEU A 345 0.34 -19.88 -5.76
C LEU A 345 0.28 -20.02 -7.29
N VAL A 346 0.55 -21.23 -7.78
CA VAL A 346 0.56 -21.52 -9.22
C VAL A 346 -0.77 -22.14 -9.59
N VAL A 347 -1.53 -21.46 -10.45
CA VAL A 347 -2.86 -21.88 -10.87
C VAL A 347 -2.92 -21.85 -12.39
N PRO A 348 -2.96 -23.02 -13.06
CA PRO A 348 -3.05 -23.07 -14.51
C PRO A 348 -4.21 -22.23 -15.04
N PRO A 349 -4.05 -21.52 -16.18
CA PRO A 349 -5.11 -20.68 -16.75
C PRO A 349 -6.45 -21.38 -16.96
N SER A 350 -6.43 -22.68 -17.27
CA SER A 350 -7.61 -23.52 -17.43
C SER A 350 -8.44 -23.68 -16.15
N ASP A 351 -7.80 -23.57 -14.99
CA ASP A 351 -8.36 -23.93 -13.69
C ASP A 351 -8.57 -22.72 -12.77
N ILE A 352 -8.24 -21.51 -13.22
CA ILE A 352 -8.39 -20.26 -12.45
C ILE A 352 -9.80 -20.12 -11.87
N ASN A 353 -10.83 -20.24 -12.72
CA ASN A 353 -12.22 -20.01 -12.30
C ASN A 353 -12.67 -21.08 -11.31
N ARG A 354 -12.30 -22.34 -11.57
CA ARG A 354 -12.70 -23.49 -10.76
C ARG A 354 -12.03 -23.50 -9.38
N THR A 355 -10.76 -23.10 -9.31
CA THR A 355 -9.95 -23.12 -8.07
C THR A 355 -9.99 -21.81 -7.30
N LYS A 356 -10.66 -20.78 -7.83
CA LYS A 356 -10.84 -19.46 -7.21
C LYS A 356 -11.25 -19.52 -5.73
N PRO A 357 -12.24 -20.33 -5.29
CA PRO A 357 -12.63 -20.37 -3.88
C PRO A 357 -11.48 -20.77 -2.95
N LEU A 358 -10.68 -21.76 -3.36
CA LEU A 358 -9.56 -22.27 -2.56
C LEU A 358 -8.42 -21.25 -2.47
N ILE A 359 -8.06 -20.63 -3.59
CA ILE A 359 -7.01 -19.59 -3.63
C ILE A 359 -7.41 -18.38 -2.80
N ARG A 360 -8.67 -17.93 -2.92
CA ARG A 360 -9.20 -16.82 -2.11
C ARG A 360 -9.21 -17.17 -0.63
N LEU A 361 -9.56 -18.40 -0.27
CA LEU A 361 -9.53 -18.83 1.11
C LEU A 361 -8.12 -18.73 1.69
N ILE A 362 -7.11 -19.24 0.98
CA ILE A 362 -5.70 -19.17 1.42
C ILE A 362 -5.29 -17.71 1.60
N LEU A 363 -5.53 -16.86 0.59
CA LEU A 363 -5.19 -15.43 0.66
C LEU A 363 -5.92 -14.71 1.79
N ASN A 364 -7.18 -15.05 2.05
CA ASN A 364 -7.96 -14.46 3.14
C ASN A 364 -7.44 -14.87 4.51
N GLN A 365 -7.11 -16.15 4.71
CA GLN A 365 -6.54 -16.63 5.97
C GLN A 365 -5.18 -16.00 6.25
N VAL A 366 -4.34 -15.84 5.22
CA VAL A 366 -3.05 -15.16 5.37
C VAL A 366 -3.24 -13.65 5.61
N GLY A 367 -4.08 -12.99 4.81
CA GLY A 367 -4.35 -11.56 4.92
C GLY A 367 -4.92 -11.16 6.28
N ARG A 368 -5.87 -11.93 6.82
CA ARG A 368 -6.43 -11.66 8.15
C ARG A 368 -5.38 -11.78 9.25
N ARG A 369 -4.45 -12.75 9.15
CA ARG A 369 -3.39 -12.89 10.15
C ARG A 369 -2.47 -11.66 10.20
N LEU A 370 -2.23 -11.01 9.05
CA LEU A 370 -1.46 -9.77 8.98
C LEU A 370 -2.19 -8.58 9.65
N THR A 371 -3.52 -8.64 9.78
CA THR A 371 -4.35 -7.55 10.31
C THR A 371 -4.98 -7.88 11.67
N GLU A 372 -4.58 -8.96 12.33
CA GLU A 372 -5.19 -9.39 13.60
C GLU A 372 -4.82 -8.50 14.80
N ASP A 373 -3.67 -7.83 14.73
CA ASP A 373 -3.14 -6.96 15.78
C ASP A 373 -3.30 -5.46 15.46
N LEU A 374 -4.04 -5.12 14.38
CA LEU A 374 -4.42 -3.76 13.98
C LEU A 374 -5.82 -3.44 14.51
#